data_AF-A0A6B2Z6G0-F1
#
_entry.id   AF-A0A6B2Z6G0-F1
#
_cell.length_a   1.000
_cell.length_b   1.000
_cell.length_c   1.000
_cell.angle_alpha   90.00
_cell.angle_beta   90.00
_cell.angle_gamma   90.00
#
_symmetry.space_group_name_H-M   'P 1'
#
loop_
_entity.id
_entity.type
_entity.pdbx_description
1 polymer ?
#
loop_
_entity_poly.entity_id
_entity_poly.type
_entity_poly.pdbx_seq_one_letter_code
_entity_poly.pdbx_strand_id
1 'polypeptide(L)' 'MTDNCPNCPQQHVQPVAEHERGDQVSHLYHCPACGATWSTNRDLRAYGEAA' A
#
# COMPACT_ATOMS: atom_id res chain seq x y z
N MET A 1 -2.92 6.19 -3.51
CA MET A 1 -1.50 5.85 -3.79
C MET A 1 -1.46 4.53 -4.54
N THR A 2 -0.65 4.38 -5.59
CA THR A 2 -0.54 3.11 -6.34
C THR A 2 0.82 2.46 -6.14
N ASP A 3 0.87 1.13 -6.15
CA ASP A 3 2.09 0.35 -5.93
C ASP A 3 2.38 -0.60 -7.11
N ASN A 4 3.60 -1.09 -7.23
CA ASN A 4 4.01 -1.99 -8.31
C ASN A 4 3.99 -3.43 -7.81
N CYS A 5 3.50 -4.35 -8.63
CA CYS A 5 3.46 -5.74 -8.22
C CYS A 5 4.89 -6.31 -8.12
N PRO A 6 5.27 -6.96 -7.01
CA PRO A 6 6.59 -7.55 -6.88
C PRO A 6 6.79 -8.82 -7.73
N ASN A 7 5.70 -9.45 -8.19
CA ASN A 7 5.73 -10.74 -8.88
C ASN A 7 5.51 -10.64 -10.40
N CYS A 8 5.10 -9.49 -10.91
CA CYS A 8 4.82 -9.33 -12.33
C CYS A 8 5.07 -7.89 -12.76
N PRO A 9 5.23 -7.61 -14.07
CA PRO A 9 5.49 -6.25 -14.56
C PRO A 9 4.27 -5.32 -14.44
N GLN A 10 3.22 -5.73 -13.73
CA GLN A 10 2.04 -4.89 -13.48
C GLN A 10 2.41 -3.72 -12.57
N GLN A 11 2.24 -2.53 -13.09
CA GLN A 11 2.45 -1.27 -12.37
C GLN A 11 1.11 -0.63 -12.04
N HIS A 12 1.16 0.38 -11.17
CA HIS A 12 -0.01 1.17 -10.77
C HIS A 12 -1.18 0.35 -10.18
N VAL A 13 -0.86 -0.68 -9.39
CA VAL A 13 -1.88 -1.47 -8.68
C VAL A 13 -2.50 -0.61 -7.58
N GLN A 14 -3.83 -0.55 -7.57
CA GLN A 14 -4.58 0.15 -6.52
C GLN A 14 -4.75 -0.76 -5.30
N PRO A 15 -4.75 -0.19 -4.09
CA PRO A 15 -5.07 -0.96 -2.90
C PRO A 15 -6.54 -1.36 -2.94
N VAL A 16 -6.82 -2.59 -2.51
CA VAL A 16 -8.18 -3.12 -2.37
C VAL A 16 -8.76 -2.88 -0.98
N ALA A 17 -7.89 -2.62 0.01
CA ALA A 17 -8.28 -2.20 1.34
C ALA A 17 -7.22 -1.29 1.93
N GLU A 18 -7.65 -0.35 2.76
CA GLU A 18 -6.79 0.57 3.49
C GLU A 18 -7.17 0.46 4.96
N HIS A 19 -6.17 0.26 5.81
CA HIS A 19 -6.33 0.08 7.25
C HIS A 19 -5.49 1.09 7.98
N GLU A 20 -6.16 2.05 8.62
CA GLU A 20 -5.54 3.04 9.48
C GLU A 20 -5.59 2.55 10.93
N ARG A 21 -4.43 2.48 11.56
CA ARG A 21 -4.28 2.04 12.94
C ARG A 21 -3.41 3.02 13.72
N GLY A 22 -4.07 3.92 14.43
CA GLY A 22 -3.42 4.98 15.18
C GLY A 22 -2.67 5.89 14.21
N ASP A 23 -1.35 5.80 14.23
CA ASP A 23 -0.46 6.60 13.40
C ASP A 23 0.08 5.84 12.17
N GLN A 24 -0.37 4.60 11.94
CA GLN A 24 0.10 3.79 10.82
C GLN A 24 -1.04 3.56 9.82
N VAL A 25 -0.80 3.82 8.54
CA VAL A 25 -1.67 3.39 7.44
C VAL A 25 -1.10 2.15 6.77
N SER A 26 -1.95 1.15 6.57
CA SER A 26 -1.60 -0.12 5.96
C SER A 26 -2.47 -0.33 4.73
N HIS A 27 -1.86 -0.39 3.55
CA HIS A 27 -2.59 -0.58 2.30
C HIS A 27 -2.44 -2.03 1.84
N LEU A 28 -3.55 -2.74 1.65
CA LEU A 28 -3.58 -4.08 1.07
C LEU A 28 -3.77 -3.97 -0.44
N TYR A 29 -2.86 -4.55 -1.21
CA TYR A 29 -2.90 -4.60 -2.66
C TYR A 29 -3.18 -6.02 -3.13
N HIS A 30 -3.95 -6.11 -4.20
CA HIS A 30 -4.18 -7.36 -4.91
C HIS A 30 -3.97 -7.12 -6.41
N CYS A 31 -3.03 -7.84 -7.01
CA CYS A 31 -2.72 -7.70 -8.42
C CYS A 31 -3.79 -8.43 -9.26
N PRO A 32 -4.51 -7.73 -10.16
CA PRO A 32 -5.50 -8.38 -11.02
C PRO A 32 -4.87 -9.25 -12.12
N ALA A 33 -3.57 -9.07 -12.42
CA ALA A 33 -2.88 -9.80 -13.48
C ALA A 33 -2.36 -11.16 -13.01
N CYS A 34 -1.70 -11.21 -11.85
CA CYS A 34 -1.09 -12.44 -11.32
C CYS A 34 -1.76 -12.99 -10.06
N GLY A 35 -2.70 -12.26 -9.45
CA GLY A 35 -3.38 -12.66 -8.21
C GLY A 35 -2.52 -12.52 -6.94
N ALA A 36 -1.32 -11.95 -7.04
CA ALA A 36 -0.48 -11.72 -5.86
C ALA A 36 -1.16 -10.72 -4.91
N THR A 37 -1.05 -10.99 -3.62
CA THR A 37 -1.56 -10.11 -2.56
C THR A 37 -0.41 -9.69 -1.66
N TRP A 38 -0.31 -8.40 -1.36
CA TRP A 38 0.72 -7.85 -0.47
C TRP A 38 0.20 -6.63 0.28
N SER A 39 0.82 -6.29 1.40
CA SER A 39 0.46 -5.13 2.22
C SER A 39 1.63 -4.18 2.38
N THR A 40 1.40 -2.88 2.25
CA THR A 40 2.43 -1.86 2.53
C THR A 40 2.12 -1.12 3.83
N ASN A 41 3.10 -1.19 4.73
CA ASN A 41 3.27 -0.45 5.98
C ASN A 41 3.64 1.02 5.77
N ARG A 42 2.87 2.01 6.22
CA ARG A 42 3.35 3.40 6.28
C ARG A 42 3.03 4.07 7.59
N ASP A 43 4.04 4.69 8.15
CA ASP A 43 3.96 5.48 9.37
C ASP A 43 3.61 6.93 8.98
N LEU A 44 2.50 7.46 9.49
CA LEU A 44 2.01 8.80 9.19
C LEU A 44 2.81 9.87 9.94
N ARG A 45 3.46 9.54 11.06
CA ARG A 45 4.40 10.40 11.78
C ARG A 45 5.59 10.81 10.95
N ALA A 46 6.00 10.00 9.98
CA ALA A 46 7.05 10.39 9.04
C ALA A 46 6.62 11.53 8.09
N TYR A 47 5.32 11.78 7.94
CA TYR A 47 4.75 12.86 7.12
C TYR A 47 4.14 14.00 7.95
N GLY A 48 4.14 13.88 9.27
CA GLY A 48 3.84 14.99 10.17
C GLY A 48 5.01 15.96 10.18
N GLU A 49 4.90 17.05 9.43
CA GLU A 49 5.72 18.24 9.63
C GLU A 49 5.77 18.52 11.14
N ALA A 50 6.98 18.49 11.70
CA ALA A 50 7.23 18.90 13.06
C ALA A 50 6.74 20.34 13.21
N ALA A 51 5.57 20.50 13.83
CA ALA A 51 5.01 21.80 14.21
C ALA A 51 5.86 22.45 15.30
#